data_AF-A0A345DMN2-F1
#
_entry.id   AF-A0A345DMN2-F1
#
_cell.length_a   1.000
_cell.length_b   1.000
_cell.length_c   1.000
_cell.angle_alpha   90.00
_cell.angle_beta   90.00
_cell.angle_gamma   90.00
#
_symmetry.space_group_name_H-M   'P 1'
#
loop_
_entity.id
_entity.type
_entity.pdbx_description
1 polymer ?
#
loop_
_entity_poly.entity_id
_entity_poly.type
_entity_poly.pdbx_seq_one_letter_code
_entity_poly.pdbx_strand_id
1 'polypeptide(L)' 'MKKLQDLIKDLTGVTVEQEKINEYLEYEALDLQGAYLRGAKLQDANLYRADLQCANLQGARITKKQLDQLIVIEEEL' A
#
# COMPACT_ATOMS: atom_id res chain seq x y z
N MET A 1 -7.78 7.01 20.44
CA MET A 1 -6.49 6.51 19.92
C MET A 1 -6.67 6.29 18.42
N LYS A 2 -5.71 6.69 17.58
CA LYS A 2 -5.76 6.38 16.13
C LYS A 2 -5.63 4.88 15.94
N LYS A 3 -6.42 4.27 15.05
CA LYS A 3 -6.25 2.86 14.68
C LYS A 3 -5.01 2.74 13.77
N LEU A 4 -4.39 1.57 13.76
CA LEU A 4 -3.30 1.26 12.83
C LEU A 4 -3.73 1.50 11.37
N GLN A 5 -4.99 1.21 11.06
CA GLN A 5 -5.62 1.51 9.77
C GLN A 5 -5.62 3.01 9.41
N ASP A 6 -5.69 3.91 10.39
CA ASP A 6 -5.65 5.35 10.13
C ASP A 6 -4.21 5.85 9.86
N LEU A 7 -3.21 5.13 10.39
CA LEU A 7 -1.79 5.44 10.19
C LEU A 7 -1.32 5.02 8.79
N ILE A 8 -1.87 3.96 8.22
CA ILE A 8 -1.49 3.47 6.88
C ILE A 8 -2.13 4.27 5.73
N LYS A 9 -3.14 5.13 6.00
CA LYS A 9 -3.78 5.97 4.96
C LYS A 9 -2.96 7.18 4.52
N ASP A 10 -1.92 7.56 5.26
CA ASP A 10 -0.99 8.61 4.86
C ASP A 10 0.45 8.12 5.02
N LEU A 11 1.05 7.73 3.89
CA LEU A 11 2.45 7.31 3.81
C LEU A 11 3.23 8.24 2.87
N THR A 12 2.81 9.50 2.77
CA THR A 12 3.45 10.50 1.91
C THR A 12 4.93 10.63 2.24
N GLY A 13 5.80 10.39 1.25
CA GLY A 13 7.26 10.45 1.42
C GLY A 13 7.88 9.40 2.35
N VAL A 14 7.09 8.41 2.81
CA VAL A 14 7.59 7.36 3.69
C VAL A 14 8.43 6.36 2.90
N THR A 15 9.55 5.95 3.50
CA THR A 15 10.29 4.75 3.06
C THR A 15 9.78 3.58 3.89
N VAL A 16 9.11 2.65 3.22
CA VAL A 16 8.56 1.47 3.89
C VAL A 16 9.65 0.41 3.88
N GLU A 17 10.39 0.31 4.99
CA GLU A 17 11.33 -0.78 5.18
C GLU A 17 10.56 -2.10 5.34
N GLN A 18 11.02 -3.11 4.61
CA GLN A 18 10.38 -4.42 4.46
C GLN A 18 9.97 -5.04 5.80
N GLU A 19 10.74 -4.87 6.87
CA GLU A 19 10.45 -5.52 8.16
C GLU A 19 9.33 -4.85 8.96
N LYS A 20 9.23 -3.51 8.94
CA LYS A 20 8.33 -2.79 9.87
C LYS A 20 6.88 -2.88 9.47
N ILE A 21 6.56 -2.87 8.18
CA ILE A 21 5.16 -2.98 7.75
C ILE A 21 4.77 -4.45 7.65
N ASN A 22 5.65 -5.35 7.21
CA ASN A 22 5.33 -6.77 7.05
C ASN A 22 4.93 -7.45 8.37
N GLU A 23 5.55 -7.06 9.50
CA GLU A 23 5.17 -7.55 10.84
C GLU A 23 3.71 -7.20 11.20
N TYR A 24 3.17 -6.09 10.66
CA TYR A 24 1.77 -5.71 10.82
C TYR A 24 0.84 -6.35 9.79
N LEU A 25 1.38 -7.00 8.75
CA LEU A 25 0.65 -7.41 7.54
C LEU A 25 0.68 -8.92 7.29
N GLU A 26 1.20 -9.71 8.23
CA GLU A 26 1.37 -11.15 8.02
C GLU A 26 0.08 -11.91 7.70
N TYR A 27 -1.12 -11.34 7.93
CA TYR A 27 -2.36 -12.11 7.85
C TYR A 27 -3.53 -11.49 7.06
N GLU A 28 -3.47 -10.22 6.63
CA GLU A 28 -4.60 -9.58 5.95
C GLU A 28 -4.18 -8.74 4.73
N ALA A 29 -5.06 -8.72 3.72
CA ALA A 29 -5.00 -7.77 2.63
C ALA A 29 -4.99 -6.34 3.20
N LEU A 30 -4.03 -5.49 2.83
CA LEU A 30 -4.12 -4.08 3.23
C LEU A 30 -5.26 -3.43 2.47
N ASP A 31 -6.17 -2.83 3.23
CA ASP A 31 -6.98 -1.73 2.71
C ASP A 31 -6.13 -0.45 2.68
N LEU A 32 -5.59 -0.13 1.50
CA LEU A 32 -5.01 1.16 1.16
C LEU A 32 -5.95 1.97 0.25
N GLN A 33 -7.26 1.70 0.29
CA GLN A 33 -8.23 2.42 -0.51
C GLN A 33 -8.21 3.91 -0.13
N GLY A 34 -7.98 4.76 -1.13
CA GLY A 34 -7.85 6.21 -0.97
C GLY A 34 -6.59 6.66 -0.25
N ALA A 35 -5.58 5.82 -0.06
CA ALA A 35 -4.36 6.18 0.66
C ALA A 35 -3.53 7.26 -0.07
N TYR A 36 -2.90 8.15 0.70
CA TYR A 36 -1.94 9.14 0.18
C TYR A 36 -0.53 8.54 0.18
N LEU A 37 -0.08 8.11 -0.99
CA LEU A 37 1.20 7.41 -1.20
C LEU A 37 2.17 8.22 -2.08
N ARG A 38 1.93 9.53 -2.22
CA ARG A 38 2.71 10.39 -3.10
C ARG A 38 4.19 10.36 -2.70
N GLY A 39 5.06 10.02 -3.65
CA GLY A 39 6.51 9.93 -3.43
C GLY A 39 6.97 8.79 -2.51
N ALA A 40 6.07 7.88 -2.10
CA ALA A 40 6.42 6.78 -1.20
C ALA A 40 7.40 5.80 -1.87
N LYS A 41 8.37 5.29 -1.11
CA LYS A 41 9.27 4.22 -1.58
C LYS A 41 8.73 2.89 -1.11
N LEU A 42 7.96 2.24 -1.99
CA LEU A 42 7.26 0.99 -1.71
C LEU A 42 7.94 -0.24 -2.31
N GLN A 43 9.04 -0.07 -3.04
CA GLN A 43 9.78 -1.12 -3.75
C GLN A 43 10.20 -2.34 -2.91
N ASP A 44 10.27 -2.19 -1.58
CA ASP A 44 10.58 -3.27 -0.63
C ASP A 44 9.39 -3.66 0.26
N ALA A 45 8.22 -3.03 0.13
CA ALA A 45 7.03 -3.34 0.92
C ALA A 45 6.34 -4.64 0.45
N ASN A 46 5.79 -5.43 1.38
CA ASN A 46 4.85 -6.49 1.02
C ASN A 46 3.47 -5.88 0.72
N LEU A 47 3.13 -5.81 -0.57
CA LEU A 47 1.83 -5.36 -1.05
C LEU A 47 0.96 -6.54 -1.50
N TYR A 48 1.28 -7.76 -1.07
CA TYR A 48 0.54 -8.95 -1.45
C TYR A 48 -0.94 -8.77 -1.10
N ARG A 49 -1.80 -8.82 -2.12
CA ARG A 49 -3.25 -8.63 -1.98
C ARG A 49 -3.69 -7.27 -1.41
N ALA A 50 -2.85 -6.23 -1.48
CA ALA A 50 -3.29 -4.89 -1.09
C ALA A 50 -4.32 -4.34 -2.07
N ASP A 51 -5.35 -3.66 -1.54
CA ASP A 51 -6.30 -2.84 -2.30
C ASP A 51 -5.78 -1.40 -2.35
N LEU A 52 -5.46 -0.92 -3.55
CA LEU A 52 -4.99 0.44 -3.81
C LEU A 52 -6.02 1.29 -4.56
N GLN A 53 -7.29 0.90 -4.58
CA GLN A 53 -8.34 1.63 -5.26
C GLN A 53 -8.36 3.10 -4.78
N CYS A 54 -8.43 4.04 -5.73
CA CYS A 54 -8.38 5.48 -5.45
C CYS A 54 -7.14 5.99 -4.70
N ALA A 55 -6.08 5.19 -4.51
CA ALA A 55 -4.86 5.64 -3.84
C ALA A 55 -4.06 6.61 -4.70
N ASN A 56 -3.50 7.66 -4.09
CA ASN A 56 -2.63 8.60 -4.78
C ASN A 56 -1.19 8.08 -4.84
N LEU A 57 -0.85 7.43 -5.95
CA LEU A 57 0.47 6.86 -6.22
C LEU A 57 1.42 7.80 -6.96
N GLN A 58 1.13 9.10 -7.06
CA GLN A 58 1.95 10.04 -7.85
C GLN A 58 3.41 10.03 -7.35
N GLY A 59 4.34 9.61 -8.23
CA GLY A 59 5.76 9.52 -7.90
C GLY A 59 6.13 8.43 -6.88
N ALA A 60 5.19 7.54 -6.52
CA ALA A 60 5.49 6.35 -5.73
C ALA A 60 6.41 5.41 -6.52
N ARG A 61 7.33 4.75 -5.82
CA ARG A 61 8.22 3.74 -6.40
C ARG A 61 7.70 2.36 -6.08
N ILE A 62 7.13 1.69 -7.08
CA ILE A 62 6.62 0.32 -7.04
C ILE A 62 7.31 -0.48 -8.14
N THR A 63 7.61 -1.75 -7.89
CA THR A 63 8.18 -2.66 -8.90
C THR A 63 7.11 -3.36 -9.72
N LYS A 64 7.43 -3.80 -10.94
CA LYS A 64 6.49 -4.56 -11.78
C LYS A 64 5.94 -5.81 -11.08
N LYS A 65 6.80 -6.55 -10.39
CA LYS A 65 6.42 -7.74 -9.62
C LYS A 65 5.38 -7.41 -8.53
N GLN A 66 5.46 -6.25 -7.90
CA GLN A 66 4.47 -5.84 -6.91
C GLN A 66 3.14 -5.47 -7.55
N LEU A 67 3.14 -4.83 -8.73
CA LEU A 67 1.91 -4.59 -9.48
C LEU A 67 1.19 -5.90 -9.81
N ASP A 68 1.93 -6.94 -10.19
CA ASP A 68 1.38 -8.27 -10.49
C ASP A 68 0.77 -8.98 -9.25
N GLN A 69 1.08 -8.51 -8.04
CA GLN A 69 0.59 -9.07 -6.76
C GLN A 69 -0.58 -8.28 -6.15
N LEU A 70 -0.88 -7.11 -6.70
CA LEU A 70 -2.03 -6.32 -6.27
C LEU A 70 -3.33 -7.02 -6.66
N ILE A 71 -4.38 -6.78 -5.89
CA ILE A 71 -5.71 -7.20 -6.31
C ILE A 71 -6.15 -6.25 -7.43
N VAL A 72 -6.34 -6.79 -8.63
CA VAL A 72 -7.12 -6.11 -9.66
C VAL A 72 -8.59 -6.30 -9.28
N ILE A 73 -9.21 -5.23 -8.78
CA ILE A 73 -10.65 -5.21 -8.51
C ILE A 73 -11.28 -4.52 -9.73
N GLU A 74 -12.01 -5.28 -10.53
CA GLU A 74 -12.77 -4.72 -11.66
C GLU A 74 -13.86 -3.80 -11.09
N GLU A 75 -13.93 -2.55 -11.58
CA GLU A 75 -15.12 -1.73 -11.35
C GLU A 75 -16.27 -2.33 -12.18
N GLU A 76 -17.24 -2.96 -11.51
CA GLU A 76 -18.54 -3.21 -12.12
C GLU A 76 -19.21 -1.85 -12.35
N LEU A 77 -19.25 -1.41 -13.62
CA LEU A 77 -19.94 -0.21 -14.09
C LEU A 77 -21.47 -0.34 -13.97
#